data_AF-A0A8S4G5J4-F1
#
_entry.id   AF-A0A8S4G5J4-F1
#
_cell.length_a   1.000
_cell.length_b   1.000
_cell.length_c   1.000
_cell.angle_alpha   90.00
_cell.angle_beta   90.00
_cell.angle_gamma   90.00
#
_symmetry.space_group_name_H-M   'P 1'
#
loop_
_entity.id
_entity.type
_entity.pdbx_description
1 polymer ?
#
loop_
_entity_poly.entity_id
_entity_poly.type
_entity_poly.pdbx_seq_one_letter_code
_entity_poly.pdbx_strand_id
1 'polypeptide(L)'
;MFAILKYMPHPDSHREDLGKSETLDCRNTQAVYDKCMLDKLQLPRPDFGYFCEARVHDTKRPKPLPEPKAVYPDATPALPEDYEKKPARFGSRFYWMTE
;
A
#
# COMPACT_ATOMS: atom_id res chain seq x y z
N MET A 1 -1.62 -43.85 -38.98
CA MET A 1 -2.45 -42.63 -38.94
C MET A 1 -3.09 -42.51 -37.56
N PHE A 2 -2.30 -42.25 -36.51
CA PHE A 2 -2.73 -42.27 -35.10
C PHE A 2 -1.78 -41.42 -34.22
N ALA A 3 -1.46 -40.20 -34.64
CA ALA A 3 -0.50 -39.36 -33.91
C ALA A 3 -0.74 -37.85 -34.02
N ILE A 4 -2.00 -37.39 -34.02
CA ILE A 4 -2.34 -35.96 -34.00
C ILE A 4 -3.34 -35.64 -32.86
N LEU A 5 -3.26 -36.33 -31.73
CA LEU A 5 -4.16 -36.07 -30.58
C LEU A 5 -3.46 -36.01 -29.22
N LYS A 6 -2.19 -35.57 -29.16
CA LYS A 6 -1.47 -35.38 -27.88
C LYS A 6 -0.93 -33.97 -27.61
N TYR A 7 -1.20 -33.00 -28.47
CA TYR A 7 -0.78 -31.60 -28.26
C TYR A 7 -1.93 -30.62 -28.41
N MET A 8 -2.99 -30.83 -27.62
CA MET A 8 -3.99 -29.80 -27.37
C MET A 8 -4.08 -29.66 -25.85
N PRO A 9 -3.44 -28.67 -25.22
CA PRO A 9 -3.67 -28.41 -23.81
C PRO A 9 -5.15 -28.04 -23.64
N HIS A 10 -5.82 -28.75 -22.74
CA HIS A 10 -7.24 -28.60 -22.40
C HIS A 10 -7.62 -27.12 -22.17
N PRO A 11 -8.69 -26.61 -22.79
CA PRO A 11 -9.18 -25.26 -22.58
C PRO A 11 -10.11 -25.21 -21.35
N ASP A 12 -9.59 -25.49 -20.15
CA ASP A 12 -10.37 -25.40 -18.91
C ASP A 12 -9.57 -24.64 -17.83
N SER A 13 -9.43 -23.32 -18.00
CA SER A 13 -9.00 -22.43 -16.91
C SER A 13 -9.81 -21.13 -16.83
N HIS A 14 -11.08 -21.15 -17.25
CA HIS A 14 -12.06 -20.12 -16.87
C HIS A 14 -12.60 -20.36 -15.45
N ARG A 15 -11.70 -20.56 -14.48
CA ARG A 15 -12.07 -20.61 -13.07
C ARG A 15 -11.56 -19.35 -12.40
N GLU A 16 -12.43 -18.75 -11.61
CA GLU A 16 -12.23 -17.48 -10.92
C GLU A 16 -10.95 -17.51 -10.06
N ASP A 17 -9.86 -16.95 -10.56
CA ASP A 17 -8.60 -16.84 -9.82
C ASP A 17 -8.63 -15.62 -8.90
N LEU A 18 -9.50 -15.68 -7.90
CA LEU A 18 -9.46 -14.78 -6.75
C LEU A 18 -8.25 -15.16 -5.89
N GLY A 19 -7.13 -14.47 -6.12
CA GLY A 19 -6.24 -14.09 -5.03
C GLY A 19 -5.13 -15.09 -4.64
N LYS A 20 -4.30 -15.52 -5.60
CA LYS A 20 -2.91 -15.92 -5.29
C LYS A 20 -1.97 -15.59 -6.46
N SER A 21 -1.48 -14.35 -6.52
CA SER A 21 -0.58 -13.89 -7.57
C SER A 21 0.89 -14.28 -7.30
N GLU A 22 1.18 -15.57 -7.18
CA GLU A 22 2.56 -16.06 -7.21
C GLU A 22 3.02 -16.09 -8.69
N THR A 23 3.60 -14.99 -9.15
CA THR A 23 4.05 -14.83 -10.55
C THR A 23 5.17 -15.80 -10.99
N LEU A 24 5.65 -16.65 -10.08
CA LEU A 24 6.71 -17.62 -10.34
C LEU A 24 6.21 -18.80 -11.19
N ASP A 25 4.99 -19.28 -10.94
CA ASP A 25 4.46 -20.47 -11.62
C ASP A 25 3.88 -20.17 -13.02
N CYS A 26 3.67 -18.89 -13.34
CA CYS A 26 2.98 -18.45 -14.56
C CYS A 26 3.91 -17.88 -15.65
N ARG A 27 5.21 -18.20 -15.66
CA ARG A 27 6.16 -17.63 -16.65
C ARG A 27 5.87 -18.05 -18.09
N ASN A 28 5.32 -19.25 -18.29
CA ASN A 28 4.96 -19.76 -19.61
C ASN A 28 3.78 -18.98 -20.22
N THR A 29 2.73 -18.71 -19.43
CA THR A 29 1.57 -17.94 -19.89
C THR A 29 1.90 -16.46 -20.04
N GLN A 30 2.77 -15.91 -19.17
CA GLN A 30 3.30 -14.56 -19.29
C GLN A 30 4.02 -14.33 -20.63
N ALA A 31 4.89 -15.25 -21.05
CA ALA A 31 5.63 -15.10 -22.32
C ALA A 31 4.70 -15.06 -23.55
N VAL A 32 3.63 -15.87 -23.54
CA VAL A 32 2.62 -15.88 -24.62
C VAL A 32 1.83 -14.57 -24.65
N TYR A 33 1.43 -14.08 -23.48
CA TYR A 33 0.71 -12.82 -23.35
C TYR A 33 1.56 -11.61 -23.79
N ASP A 34 2.78 -11.50 -23.27
CA ASP A 34 3.70 -10.41 -23.58
C ASP A 34 4.01 -10.37 -25.10
N LYS A 35 4.16 -11.53 -25.74
CA LYS A 35 4.32 -11.63 -27.20
C LYS A 35 3.08 -11.14 -27.95
N CYS A 36 1.88 -11.57 -27.54
CA CYS A 36 0.64 -11.14 -28.18
C CYS A 36 0.44 -9.62 -28.12
N MET A 37 0.73 -9.02 -26.97
CA MET A 37 0.65 -7.57 -26.75
C MET A 37 1.65 -6.80 -27.62
N LEU A 38 2.87 -7.30 -27.75
CA LEU A 38 3.90 -6.70 -28.60
C LEU A 38 3.51 -6.79 -30.08
N ASP A 39 3.03 -7.95 -30.54
CA ASP A 39 2.71 -8.19 -31.94
C ASP A 39 1.45 -7.44 -32.41
N LYS A 40 0.44 -7.27 -31.53
CA LYS A 40 -0.87 -6.69 -31.90
C LYS A 40 -1.04 -5.23 -31.54
N LEU A 41 -0.48 -4.82 -30.41
CA LEU A 41 -0.66 -3.47 -29.86
C LEU A 41 0.64 -2.68 -29.80
N GLN A 42 1.79 -3.31 -30.15
CA GLN A 42 3.11 -2.69 -30.07
C GLN A 42 3.41 -2.15 -28.66
N LEU A 43 2.87 -2.82 -27.64
CA LEU A 43 3.03 -2.48 -26.23
C LEU A 43 4.10 -3.38 -25.60
N PRO A 44 5.34 -2.90 -25.39
CA PRO A 44 6.36 -3.66 -24.70
C PRO A 44 6.06 -3.72 -23.19
N ARG A 45 6.48 -4.80 -22.55
CA ARG A 45 6.45 -4.92 -21.09
C ARG A 45 7.46 -3.93 -20.49
N PRO A 46 7.05 -3.06 -19.53
CA PRO A 46 7.99 -2.16 -18.85
C PRO A 46 9.04 -2.90 -18.04
N ASP A 47 10.21 -2.28 -17.91
CA ASP A 47 11.31 -2.81 -17.12
C ASP A 47 11.00 -2.83 -15.62
N PHE A 48 11.78 -3.63 -14.89
CA PHE A 48 11.69 -3.68 -13.45
C PHE A 48 12.06 -2.30 -12.85
N GLY A 49 11.14 -1.70 -12.09
CA GLY A 49 11.33 -0.39 -11.48
C GLY A 49 10.72 0.78 -12.24
N TYR A 50 10.18 0.60 -13.46
CA TYR A 50 9.51 1.65 -14.22
C TYR A 50 8.39 2.38 -13.43
N PHE A 51 7.69 1.65 -12.57
CA PHE A 51 6.63 2.20 -11.72
C PHE A 51 7.12 2.79 -10.40
N CYS A 52 8.39 2.56 -10.04
CA CYS A 52 9.00 3.13 -8.85
C CYS A 52 9.59 4.52 -9.11
N GLU A 53 9.74 4.91 -10.38
CA GLU A 53 10.25 6.23 -10.76
C GLU A 53 9.19 7.33 -10.54
N ALA A 54 9.61 8.44 -9.94
CA ALA A 54 8.74 9.59 -9.74
C ALA A 54 8.39 10.23 -11.09
N ARG A 55 7.09 10.29 -11.39
CA ARG A 55 6.56 10.86 -12.65
C ARG A 55 6.00 12.25 -12.38
N VAL A 56 6.53 13.26 -13.08
CA VAL A 56 6.01 14.63 -13.03
C VAL A 56 4.81 14.71 -13.97
N HIS A 57 3.65 15.09 -13.42
CA HIS A 57 2.41 15.26 -14.19
C HIS A 57 2.09 16.75 -14.34
N ASP A 58 2.20 17.27 -15.57
CA ASP A 58 1.78 18.63 -15.90
C ASP A 58 0.26 18.69 -15.98
N THR A 59 -0.35 19.45 -15.06
CA THR A 59 -1.80 19.63 -15.02
C THR A 59 -2.15 21.11 -15.10
N LYS A 60 -3.22 21.45 -15.85
CA LYS A 60 -3.74 22.82 -15.98
C LYS A 60 -4.61 23.26 -14.80
N ARG A 61 -4.90 22.33 -13.87
CA ARG A 61 -5.75 22.58 -12.70
C ARG A 61 -5.03 23.52 -11.73
N PRO A 62 -5.71 24.52 -11.14
CA PRO A 62 -5.11 25.34 -10.10
C PRO A 62 -4.69 24.47 -8.90
N LYS A 63 -3.59 24.86 -8.25
CA LYS A 63 -3.10 24.18 -7.05
C LYS A 63 -4.18 24.24 -5.95
N PRO A 64 -4.40 23.16 -5.18
CA PRO A 64 -5.26 23.20 -4.01
C PRO A 64 -4.86 24.34 -3.07
N LEU A 65 -5.84 24.95 -2.41
CA LEU A 65 -5.57 25.96 -1.38
C LEU A 65 -4.77 25.31 -0.24
N PRO A 66 -3.78 26.01 0.34
CA PRO A 66 -3.02 25.48 1.46
C PRO A 66 -3.94 25.24 2.66
N GLU A 67 -3.81 24.07 3.29
CA GLU A 67 -4.55 23.77 4.51
C GLU A 67 -4.19 24.80 5.60
N PRO A 68 -5.17 25.34 6.34
CA PRO A 68 -4.87 26.25 7.43
C PRO A 68 -4.04 25.52 8.48
N LYS A 69 -3.06 26.22 9.08
CA LYS A 69 -2.28 25.68 10.19
C LYS A 69 -3.25 25.23 11.29
N ALA A 70 -3.14 23.96 11.70
CA ALA A 70 -3.88 23.47 12.85
C ALA A 70 -3.42 24.23 14.10
N VAL A 71 -4.27 25.14 14.59
CA VAL A 71 -4.07 25.79 15.88
C VAL A 71 -4.65 24.86 16.92
N TYR A 72 -3.78 24.06 17.54
CA TYR A 72 -4.15 23.34 18.74
C TYR A 72 -4.16 24.34 19.90
N PRO A 73 -5.25 24.45 20.67
CA PRO A 73 -5.23 25.22 21.90
C PRO A 73 -4.30 24.49 22.89
N ASP A 74 -3.03 24.88 22.90
CA ASP A 74 -2.04 24.32 23.82
C ASP A 74 -2.20 24.94 25.21
N ALA A 75 -2.68 24.07 26.10
CA ALA A 75 -2.52 24.02 27.55
C ALA A 75 -3.88 23.77 28.20
N THR A 76 -3.99 22.67 28.95
CA THR A 76 -4.97 22.61 30.03
C THR A 76 -4.82 23.90 30.85
N PRO A 77 -5.92 24.62 31.16
CA PRO A 77 -5.83 25.85 31.93
C PRO A 77 -5.05 25.58 33.21
N ALA A 78 -4.11 26.46 33.55
CA ALA A 78 -3.38 26.35 34.81
C ALA A 78 -4.41 26.29 35.95
N LEU A 79 -4.21 25.37 36.89
CA LEU A 79 -5.03 25.36 38.09
C LEU A 79 -4.85 26.72 38.80
N PRO A 80 -5.92 27.29 39.36
CA PRO A 80 -5.81 28.50 40.16
C PRO A 80 -4.82 28.27 41.32
N GLU A 81 -4.03 29.28 41.66
CA GLU A 81 -2.96 29.16 42.66
C GLU A 81 -3.49 28.76 44.05
N ASP A 82 -4.77 29.05 44.31
CA ASP A 82 -5.49 28.78 45.56
C ASP A 82 -6.10 27.36 45.64
N TYR A 83 -5.79 26.46 44.70
CA TYR A 83 -6.32 25.09 44.73
C TYR A 83 -5.58 24.23 45.76
N GLU A 84 -6.32 23.51 46.61
CA GLU A 84 -5.78 22.59 47.61
C GLU A 84 -4.94 21.47 46.96
N LYS A 85 -3.60 21.58 47.04
CA LYS A 85 -2.66 20.55 46.60
C LYS A 85 -2.56 19.45 47.66
N LYS A 86 -3.51 18.50 47.62
CA LYS A 86 -3.50 17.33 48.51
C LYS A 86 -2.21 16.53 48.33
N PRO A 87 -1.67 15.91 49.40
CA PRO A 87 -0.51 15.03 49.26
C PRO A 87 -0.84 13.85 48.34
N ALA A 88 0.18 13.31 47.68
CA ALA A 88 0.02 12.13 46.83
C ALA A 88 -0.55 10.96 47.65
N ARG A 89 -1.58 10.28 47.11
CA ARG A 89 -2.31 9.21 47.83
C ARG A 89 -1.42 8.06 48.33
N PHE A 90 -0.29 7.82 47.65
CA PHE A 90 0.62 6.69 47.90
C PHE A 90 2.08 7.12 47.69
N GLY A 91 2.43 8.34 48.11
CA GLY A 91 3.76 8.89 47.95
C GLY A 91 4.22 8.91 46.50
N SER A 92 5.40 8.36 46.24
CA SER A 92 6.10 8.43 44.95
C SER A 92 5.64 7.39 43.91
N ARG A 93 4.86 6.38 44.29
CA ARG A 93 4.44 5.25 43.42
C ARG A 93 5.60 4.56 42.68
N PHE A 94 6.81 4.62 43.23
CA PHE A 94 7.94 3.83 42.76
C PHE A 94 7.82 2.40 43.28
N TYR A 95 8.32 1.43 42.50
CA TYR A 95 8.16 0.00 42.79
C TYR A 95 8.65 -0.43 44.19
N TRP A 96 9.52 0.35 44.84
CA TRP A 96 10.16 0.01 46.13
C TRP A 96 10.04 1.09 47.22
N MET A 97 9.29 2.17 47.01
CA MET A 97 9.01 3.19 48.05
C MET A 97 7.51 3.32 48.24
N THR A 98 7.00 2.75 49.33
CA THR A 98 5.56 2.66 49.63
C THR A 98 5.07 3.68 50.66
N GLU A 99 5.87 4.70 50.96
CA GLU A 99 5.47 5.90 51.72
C GLU A 99 5.84 7.18 50.94
#